data_AF-A0A348AMH4-F1
#
_entry.id   AF-A0A348AMH4-F1
#
_cell.length_a   1.000
_cell.length_b   1.000
_cell.length_c   1.000
_cell.angle_alpha   90.00
_cell.angle_beta   90.00
_cell.angle_gamma   90.00
#
_symmetry.space_group_name_H-M   'P 1'
#
loop_
_entity.id
_entity.type
_entity.pdbx_description
1 polymer ?
#
loop_
_entity_poly.entity_id
_entity_poly.type
_entity_poly.pdbx_seq_one_letter_code
_entity_poly.pdbx_strand_id
1 'polypeptide(L)'
;MNMNQQVQELENFINRLWGRHPKKDNIFLLERLAYGDNYNNGTGNTQTVMPLDIPRIVSHLQERGDTHDFSISPAIYHDITRSYANIAGLYCFWVEFDWGTVGHKKRDLPFASKDECIRTIKNNYIRAELNPNMIMNSGHGIHCYWLVDSNLIEQQTKKQIEQVNEWLFQIGIGINRNYYNEVKSITSLMRSPYPAVNRKIASEPVETKMIVTQQKIYQLEEIRNNIATFIIHTHKEKKVIFRKKNNGGKNRPVLRFGDIDMLEKDEPFMSWLSDSTILCYYKSDKFGFDSTSHKEAWIFKYLYMCDLDIPDIYEFCKQYMDRKYHIFRTRKTRIDRLKRIKYEIDLATKRGTFPKKIRNEHINQEALYE
;
A
#
# COMPACT_ATOMS: atom_id res chain seq x y z
N MET A 1 26.98 -19.84 -12.80
CA MET A 1 26.44 -20.59 -11.64
C MET A 1 26.14 -22.01 -12.12
N ASN A 2 26.49 -23.08 -11.36
CA ASN A 2 26.12 -24.45 -11.78
C ASN A 2 24.58 -24.58 -11.74
N MET A 3 23.98 -25.28 -12.71
CA MET A 3 22.55 -25.58 -12.79
C MET A 3 21.98 -26.06 -11.43
N ASN A 4 22.70 -26.92 -10.71
CA ASN A 4 22.26 -27.40 -9.38
C ASN A 4 22.09 -26.27 -8.36
N GLN A 5 22.95 -25.24 -8.41
CA GLN A 5 22.84 -24.09 -7.51
C GLN A 5 21.65 -23.20 -7.89
N GLN A 6 21.41 -22.99 -9.19
CA GLN A 6 20.25 -22.21 -9.64
C GLN A 6 18.92 -22.85 -9.26
N VAL A 7 18.85 -24.18 -9.39
CA VAL A 7 17.70 -24.98 -8.95
C VAL A 7 17.50 -24.87 -7.45
N GLN A 8 18.56 -24.96 -6.66
CA GLN A 8 18.47 -24.80 -5.21
C GLN A 8 18.00 -23.39 -4.81
N GLU A 9 18.46 -22.35 -5.50
CA GLU A 9 18.01 -20.97 -5.28
C GLU A 9 16.53 -20.79 -5.63
N LEU A 10 16.07 -21.41 -6.72
CA LEU A 10 14.66 -21.44 -7.10
C LEU A 10 13.79 -22.17 -6.07
N GLU A 11 14.20 -23.37 -5.64
CA GLU A 11 13.51 -24.13 -4.60
C GLU A 11 13.41 -23.32 -3.30
N ASN A 12 14.49 -22.69 -2.88
CA ASN A 12 14.51 -21.84 -1.69
C ASN A 12 13.56 -20.65 -1.84
N PHE A 13 13.55 -20.00 -3.01
CA PHE A 13 12.62 -18.90 -3.29
C PHE A 13 11.16 -19.34 -3.20
N ILE A 14 10.82 -20.45 -3.88
CA ILE A 14 9.48 -21.04 -3.89
C ILE A 14 9.03 -21.45 -2.49
N ASN A 15 9.87 -22.17 -1.75
CA ASN A 15 9.60 -22.59 -0.36
C ASN A 15 9.35 -21.39 0.55
N ARG A 16 10.09 -20.29 0.37
CA ARG A 16 9.95 -19.10 1.19
C ARG A 16 8.66 -18.32 0.90
N LEU A 17 8.23 -18.30 -0.37
CA LEU A 17 7.00 -17.64 -0.78
C LEU A 17 5.74 -18.43 -0.39
N TRP A 18 5.74 -19.74 -0.61
CA TRP A 18 4.51 -20.54 -0.50
C TRP A 18 4.60 -21.74 0.42
N GLY A 19 5.78 -22.12 0.92
CA GLY A 19 5.96 -23.32 1.73
C GLY A 19 5.21 -23.29 3.07
N ARG A 20 4.68 -22.13 3.47
CA ARG A 20 3.80 -21.98 4.64
C ARG A 20 2.32 -22.21 4.34
N HIS A 21 1.93 -22.26 3.07
CA HIS A 21 0.54 -22.38 2.70
C HIS A 21 0.04 -23.81 2.97
N PRO A 22 -1.02 -24.00 3.77
CA PRO A 22 -1.42 -25.32 4.23
C PRO A 22 -2.12 -26.17 3.16
N LYS A 23 -2.57 -25.57 2.05
CA LYS A 23 -3.40 -26.23 1.03
C LYS A 23 -2.63 -26.44 -0.28
N LYS A 24 -3.01 -27.48 -1.01
CA LYS A 24 -2.57 -27.70 -2.40
C LYS A 24 -3.41 -26.85 -3.37
N ASP A 25 -3.38 -25.55 -3.15
CA ASP A 25 -4.01 -24.56 -4.04
C ASP A 25 -3.14 -24.33 -5.30
N ASN A 26 -3.56 -23.42 -6.17
CA ASN A 26 -2.88 -23.17 -7.44
C ASN A 26 -1.97 -21.95 -7.37
N ILE A 27 -0.89 -22.01 -8.14
CA ILE A 27 -0.08 -20.86 -8.50
C ILE A 27 -0.18 -20.59 -10.00
N PHE A 28 0.13 -19.37 -10.40
CA PHE A 28 0.18 -18.99 -11.81
C PHE A 28 1.60 -18.68 -12.23
N LEU A 29 1.98 -19.30 -13.33
CA LEU A 29 3.18 -19.01 -14.08
C LEU A 29 2.77 -18.33 -15.39
N LEU A 30 3.50 -17.30 -15.77
CA LEU A 30 3.42 -16.71 -17.09
C LEU A 30 4.72 -17.00 -17.81
N GLU A 31 4.59 -17.75 -18.89
CA GLU A 31 5.66 -18.13 -19.79
C GLU A 31 5.63 -17.19 -20.98
N ARG A 32 6.78 -16.62 -21.31
CA ARG A 32 6.93 -15.76 -22.48
C ARG A 32 8.03 -16.34 -23.35
N LEU A 33 7.75 -16.59 -24.61
CA LEU A 33 8.79 -17.03 -25.55
C LEU A 33 9.87 -15.94 -25.68
N ALA A 34 11.13 -16.34 -25.85
CA ALA A 34 12.26 -15.42 -26.08
C ALA A 34 12.02 -14.42 -27.23
N TYR A 35 11.25 -14.84 -28.23
CA TYR A 35 10.85 -14.07 -29.41
C TYR A 35 9.36 -13.69 -29.38
N GLY A 36 8.63 -14.11 -28.35
CA GLY A 36 7.21 -13.82 -28.11
C GLY A 36 7.07 -12.56 -27.27
N ASP A 37 7.48 -11.45 -27.86
CA ASP A 37 6.62 -10.30 -27.97
C ASP A 37 5.66 -9.98 -26.81
N ASN A 38 6.19 -9.22 -25.87
CA ASN A 38 5.38 -8.13 -25.32
C ASN A 38 5.08 -7.03 -26.39
N TYR A 39 5.45 -7.22 -27.68
CA TYR A 39 5.36 -6.21 -28.76
C TYR A 39 4.60 -6.63 -30.05
N ASN A 40 4.12 -7.87 -30.17
CA ASN A 40 3.18 -8.37 -31.21
C ASN A 40 1.78 -8.66 -30.62
N ASN A 41 1.17 -7.70 -29.93
CA ASN A 41 -0.20 -7.82 -29.42
C ASN A 41 -0.48 -9.02 -28.48
N GLY A 42 0.55 -9.60 -27.86
CA GLY A 42 0.39 -10.66 -26.85
C GLY A 42 0.37 -12.10 -27.39
N THR A 43 0.67 -12.33 -28.67
CA THR A 43 0.86 -13.68 -29.20
C THR A 43 2.14 -14.31 -28.63
N GLY A 44 2.02 -15.48 -27.98
CA GLY A 44 3.16 -16.22 -27.41
C GLY A 44 3.32 -16.15 -25.89
N ASN A 45 2.45 -15.40 -25.20
CA ASN A 45 2.35 -15.46 -23.74
C ASN A 45 1.40 -16.59 -23.33
N THR A 46 1.89 -17.55 -22.53
CA THR A 46 1.06 -18.63 -21.98
C THR A 46 0.97 -18.48 -20.48
N GLN A 47 -0.25 -18.36 -19.94
CA GLN A 47 -0.46 -18.48 -18.50
C GLN A 47 -0.75 -19.93 -18.17
N THR A 48 0.12 -20.52 -17.36
CA THR A 48 0.04 -21.90 -16.91
C THR A 48 -0.37 -21.91 -15.44
N VAL A 49 -1.45 -22.62 -15.15
CA VAL A 49 -1.86 -22.89 -13.78
C VAL A 49 -1.18 -24.16 -13.34
N MET A 50 -0.54 -24.13 -12.17
CA MET A 50 0.06 -25.31 -11.58
C MET A 50 -0.44 -25.50 -10.15
N PRO A 51 -0.74 -26.74 -9.74
CA PRO A 51 -0.86 -27.04 -8.32
C PRO A 51 0.42 -26.60 -7.61
N LEU A 52 0.28 -26.15 -6.36
CA LEU A 52 1.41 -25.84 -5.50
C LEU A 52 2.15 -27.13 -5.12
N ASP A 53 3.04 -27.55 -6.03
CA ASP A 53 3.88 -28.73 -5.98
C ASP A 53 5.29 -28.32 -6.42
N ILE A 54 6.15 -28.06 -5.44
CA ILE A 54 7.46 -27.44 -5.63
C ILE A 54 8.33 -28.22 -6.62
N PRO A 55 8.54 -29.55 -6.46
CA PRO A 55 9.25 -30.36 -7.44
C PRO A 55 8.71 -30.19 -8.87
N ARG A 56 7.38 -30.25 -9.04
CA ARG A 56 6.76 -30.12 -10.36
C ARG A 56 7.01 -28.75 -10.99
N ILE A 57 6.92 -27.68 -10.19
CA ILE A 57 7.18 -26.30 -10.65
C ILE A 57 8.64 -26.15 -11.08
N VAL A 58 9.57 -26.69 -10.28
CA VAL A 58 11.00 -26.66 -10.58
C VAL A 58 11.32 -27.39 -11.89
N SER A 59 10.83 -28.63 -12.05
CA SER A 59 11.01 -29.40 -13.29
C SER A 59 10.46 -28.66 -14.51
N HIS A 60 9.26 -28.08 -14.40
CA HIS A 60 8.64 -27.32 -15.50
C HIS A 60 9.49 -26.11 -15.92
N LEU A 61 10.02 -25.36 -14.95
CA LEU A 61 10.88 -24.22 -15.23
C LEU A 61 12.22 -24.66 -15.85
N GLN A 62 12.78 -25.80 -15.45
CA GLN A 62 14.02 -26.33 -16.02
C GLN A 62 13.86 -26.78 -17.48
N GLU A 63 12.81 -27.54 -17.78
CA GLU A 63 12.55 -28.08 -19.12
C GLU A 63 12.38 -26.98 -20.18
N ARG A 64 11.89 -25.81 -19.75
CA ARG A 64 11.54 -24.71 -20.66
C ARG A 64 12.44 -23.47 -20.51
N GLY A 65 13.35 -23.49 -19.53
CA GLY A 65 14.17 -22.34 -19.14
C GLY A 65 15.07 -21.79 -20.25
N ASP A 66 15.45 -22.63 -21.21
CA ASP A 66 16.30 -22.21 -22.33
C ASP A 66 15.56 -21.35 -23.36
N THR A 67 14.25 -21.57 -23.50
CA THR A 67 13.43 -20.98 -24.57
C THR A 67 12.42 -19.95 -24.07
N HIS A 68 12.14 -19.91 -22.77
CA HIS A 68 11.12 -19.06 -22.18
C HIS A 68 11.65 -18.21 -21.02
N ASP A 69 11.04 -17.05 -20.88
CA ASP A 69 11.07 -16.20 -19.69
C ASP A 69 9.88 -16.53 -18.78
N PHE A 70 10.11 -16.51 -17.47
CA PHE A 70 9.06 -16.83 -16.51
C PHE A 70 8.76 -15.68 -15.55
N SER A 71 7.47 -15.40 -15.39
CA SER A 71 6.96 -14.66 -14.23
C SER A 71 6.05 -15.56 -13.41
N ILE A 72 6.01 -15.33 -12.11
CA ILE A 72 5.38 -16.15 -11.10
C ILE A 72 4.49 -15.24 -10.25
N SER A 73 3.27 -15.67 -9.93
CA SER A 73 2.44 -14.93 -8.98
C SER A 73 2.89 -15.17 -7.55
N PRO A 74 3.17 -14.14 -6.75
CA PRO A 74 3.37 -14.32 -5.31
C PRO A 74 2.11 -14.83 -4.62
N ALA A 75 0.93 -14.54 -5.17
CA ALA A 75 -0.36 -14.98 -4.66
C ALA A 75 -0.67 -16.43 -5.03
N ILE A 76 -1.44 -17.08 -4.15
CA ILE A 76 -1.97 -18.43 -4.29
C ILE A 76 -3.48 -18.33 -4.55
N TYR A 77 -4.04 -19.22 -5.36
CA TYR A 77 -5.41 -19.12 -5.86
C TYR A 77 -6.21 -20.40 -5.63
N HIS A 78 -7.49 -20.27 -5.28
CA HIS A 78 -8.38 -21.41 -5.03
C HIS A 78 -8.71 -22.23 -6.28
N ASP A 79 -8.63 -21.62 -7.46
CA ASP A 79 -9.07 -22.22 -8.72
C ASP A 79 -8.06 -21.99 -9.86
N ILE A 80 -8.49 -22.34 -11.07
CA ILE A 80 -7.70 -22.20 -12.29
C ILE A 80 -7.77 -20.81 -12.92
N THR A 81 -8.36 -19.81 -12.24
CA THR A 81 -8.45 -18.46 -12.79
C THR A 81 -7.71 -17.42 -11.94
N ARG A 82 -6.78 -16.68 -12.57
CA ARG A 82 -5.98 -15.63 -11.92
C ARG A 82 -6.81 -14.36 -11.74
N SER A 83 -7.77 -14.41 -10.84
CA SER A 83 -8.67 -13.29 -10.56
C SER A 83 -8.42 -12.71 -9.17
N TYR A 84 -8.75 -11.43 -9.00
CA TYR A 84 -8.68 -10.78 -7.69
C TYR A 84 -9.58 -11.49 -6.67
N ALA A 85 -10.71 -12.05 -7.09
CA ALA A 85 -11.65 -12.76 -6.22
C ALA A 85 -11.05 -14.07 -5.69
N ASN A 86 -10.28 -14.79 -6.51
CA ASN A 86 -9.86 -16.15 -6.20
C ASN A 86 -8.54 -16.27 -5.44
N ILE A 87 -7.92 -15.16 -5.06
CA ILE A 87 -6.73 -15.18 -4.22
C ILE A 87 -7.06 -15.83 -2.87
N ALA A 88 -6.41 -16.96 -2.61
CA ALA A 88 -6.52 -17.83 -1.46
C ALA A 88 -5.48 -17.54 -0.37
N GLY A 89 -4.29 -17.13 -0.78
CA GLY A 89 -3.17 -16.97 0.12
C GLY A 89 -2.13 -15.98 -0.38
N LEU A 90 -1.53 -15.25 0.55
CA LEU A 90 -0.42 -14.35 0.27
C LEU A 90 0.45 -14.15 1.51
N TYR A 91 1.74 -14.46 1.40
CA TYR A 91 2.69 -14.46 2.53
C TYR A 91 3.84 -13.47 2.34
N CYS A 92 3.67 -12.48 1.47
CA CYS A 92 4.63 -11.40 1.31
C CYS A 92 4.01 -10.13 0.75
N PHE A 93 4.67 -9.01 1.04
CA PHE A 93 4.55 -7.77 0.25
C PHE A 93 5.65 -7.74 -0.81
N TRP A 94 5.42 -6.99 -1.88
CA TRP A 94 6.43 -6.81 -2.92
C TRP A 94 6.34 -5.45 -3.60
N VAL A 95 7.45 -5.06 -4.19
CA VAL A 95 7.57 -3.87 -5.03
C VAL A 95 8.59 -4.12 -6.13
N GLU A 96 8.45 -3.41 -7.25
CA GLU A 96 9.42 -3.38 -8.35
C GLU A 96 9.95 -1.97 -8.53
N PHE A 97 11.25 -1.85 -8.75
CA PHE A 97 11.94 -0.60 -9.02
C PHE A 97 12.68 -0.68 -10.33
N ASP A 98 12.13 -0.01 -11.33
CA ASP A 98 12.72 0.08 -12.67
C ASP A 98 13.73 1.22 -12.77
N TRP A 99 14.71 1.10 -13.68
CA TRP A 99 15.68 2.14 -13.98
C TRP A 99 15.93 2.32 -15.48
N GLY A 100 16.42 3.49 -15.85
CA GLY A 100 16.74 3.81 -17.24
C GLY A 100 15.48 3.96 -18.09
N THR A 101 15.58 3.66 -19.39
CA THR A 101 14.45 3.71 -20.34
C THR A 101 14.30 2.43 -21.15
N VAL A 102 15.31 1.56 -21.09
CA VAL A 102 15.46 0.39 -21.93
C VAL A 102 14.57 -0.73 -21.40
N GLY A 103 13.71 -1.27 -22.27
CA GLY A 103 12.79 -2.34 -21.90
C GLY A 103 11.58 -1.89 -21.07
N HIS A 104 11.35 -0.61 -20.83
CA HIS A 104 10.15 -0.15 -20.08
C HIS A 104 9.14 0.53 -20.99
N LYS A 105 7.84 0.38 -20.68
CA LYS A 105 6.77 1.09 -21.39
C LYS A 105 6.77 2.59 -21.05
N LYS A 106 7.14 2.93 -19.81
CA LYS A 106 7.28 4.30 -19.32
C LYS A 106 8.70 4.80 -19.54
N ARG A 107 8.81 6.09 -19.92
CA ARG A 107 10.09 6.77 -20.10
C ARG A 107 10.55 7.52 -18.84
N ASP A 108 9.61 7.95 -18.02
CA ASP A 108 9.89 8.79 -16.85
C ASP A 108 10.14 7.95 -15.59
N LEU A 109 11.12 7.04 -15.62
CA LEU A 109 11.38 6.13 -14.50
C LEU A 109 12.01 6.86 -13.29
N PRO A 110 11.79 6.37 -12.06
CA PRO A 110 12.25 7.06 -10.85
C PRO A 110 13.77 7.06 -10.69
N PHE A 111 14.50 6.20 -11.42
CA PHE A 111 15.96 6.07 -11.32
C PHE A 111 16.60 6.13 -12.70
N ALA A 112 17.70 6.87 -12.82
CA ALA A 112 18.43 6.98 -14.08
C ALA A 112 19.30 5.74 -14.34
N SER A 113 19.80 5.09 -13.30
CA SER A 113 20.68 3.93 -13.40
C SER A 113 20.43 2.88 -12.32
N LYS A 114 20.91 1.66 -12.57
CA LYS A 114 20.89 0.54 -11.62
C LYS A 114 21.56 0.90 -10.29
N ASP A 115 22.72 1.55 -10.35
CA ASP A 115 23.47 1.92 -9.14
C ASP A 115 22.74 2.97 -8.30
N GLU A 116 22.09 3.95 -8.95
CA GLU A 116 21.23 4.91 -8.25
C GLU A 116 20.06 4.20 -7.57
N CYS A 117 19.39 3.29 -8.28
CA CYS A 117 18.28 2.50 -7.79
C CYS A 117 18.66 1.71 -6.53
N ILE A 118 19.69 0.85 -6.63
CA ILE A 118 20.15 0.00 -5.52
C ILE A 118 20.57 0.85 -4.31
N ARG A 119 21.37 1.90 -4.54
CA ARG A 119 21.84 2.77 -3.45
C ARG A 119 20.68 3.47 -2.74
N THR A 120 19.72 3.99 -3.49
CA THR A 120 18.58 4.74 -2.93
C THR A 120 17.68 3.82 -2.12
N ILE A 121 17.31 2.67 -2.69
CA ILE A 121 16.51 1.63 -2.03
C ILE A 121 17.16 1.18 -0.73
N LYS A 122 18.46 0.83 -0.78
CA LYS A 122 19.20 0.37 0.39
C LYS A 122 19.20 1.42 1.50
N ASN A 123 19.51 2.67 1.17
CA ASN A 123 19.55 3.74 2.16
C ASN A 123 18.18 4.01 2.79
N ASN A 124 17.12 4.04 1.97
CA ASN A 124 15.78 4.33 2.47
C ASN A 124 15.23 3.20 3.34
N TYR A 125 15.42 1.93 2.95
CA TYR A 125 14.96 0.81 3.76
C TYR A 125 15.79 0.56 5.02
N ILE A 126 17.09 0.89 5.01
CA ILE A 126 17.89 0.92 6.26
C ILE A 126 17.32 1.98 7.21
N ARG A 127 17.05 3.19 6.73
CA ARG A 127 16.45 4.27 7.56
C ARG A 127 15.05 3.94 8.05
N ALA A 128 14.29 3.16 7.29
CA ALA A 128 12.95 2.73 7.65
C ALA A 128 12.93 1.46 8.51
N GLU A 129 14.09 0.85 8.82
CA GLU A 129 14.18 -0.46 9.49
C GLU A 129 13.35 -1.55 8.79
N LEU A 130 13.26 -1.47 7.46
CA LEU A 130 12.42 -2.32 6.61
C LEU A 130 13.21 -2.91 5.45
N ASN A 131 14.32 -3.60 5.76
CA ASN A 131 15.09 -4.29 4.73
C ASN A 131 14.28 -5.44 4.10
N PRO A 132 14.20 -5.53 2.76
CA PRO A 132 13.57 -6.66 2.10
C PRO A 132 14.25 -7.98 2.47
N ASN A 133 13.46 -9.04 2.66
CA ASN A 133 13.98 -10.38 2.96
C ASN A 133 14.54 -11.06 1.71
N MET A 134 14.04 -10.67 0.54
CA MET A 134 14.47 -11.14 -0.75
C MET A 134 14.61 -9.96 -1.70
N ILE A 135 15.76 -9.84 -2.35
CA ILE A 135 16.01 -8.87 -3.40
C ILE A 135 16.45 -9.63 -4.65
N MET A 136 15.82 -9.34 -5.78
CA MET A 136 16.12 -9.98 -7.06
C MET A 136 16.38 -8.91 -8.11
N ASN A 137 17.46 -9.08 -8.87
CA ASN A 137 17.64 -8.40 -10.14
C ASN A 137 16.73 -9.08 -11.18
N SER A 138 15.70 -8.39 -11.66
CA SER A 138 14.83 -8.88 -12.72
C SER A 138 15.40 -8.62 -14.12
N GLY A 139 16.62 -8.09 -14.21
CA GLY A 139 17.33 -7.72 -15.43
C GLY A 139 17.27 -6.21 -15.69
N HIS A 140 16.05 -5.66 -15.72
CA HIS A 140 15.80 -4.23 -15.95
C HIS A 140 15.17 -3.51 -14.73
N GLY A 141 14.95 -4.25 -13.65
CA GLY A 141 14.37 -3.75 -12.40
C GLY A 141 14.88 -4.52 -11.18
N ILE A 142 14.62 -3.99 -9.99
CA ILE A 142 14.85 -4.68 -8.72
C ILE A 142 13.48 -5.07 -8.16
N HIS A 143 13.30 -6.34 -7.85
CA HIS A 143 12.14 -6.81 -7.11
C HIS A 143 12.54 -7.00 -5.65
N CYS A 144 11.79 -6.37 -4.76
CA CYS A 144 11.98 -6.50 -3.32
C CYS A 144 10.76 -7.21 -2.73
N TYR A 145 10.99 -8.15 -1.81
CA TYR A 145 9.92 -8.86 -1.10
C TYR A 145 10.09 -8.76 0.41
N TRP A 146 8.98 -8.54 1.12
CA TRP A 146 8.90 -8.64 2.57
C TRP A 146 8.06 -9.84 2.94
N LEU A 147 8.68 -10.92 3.38
CA LEU A 147 7.99 -12.13 3.82
C LEU A 147 7.35 -11.88 5.18
N VAL A 148 6.12 -12.36 5.32
CA VAL A 148 5.38 -12.36 6.59
C VAL A 148 5.15 -13.79 7.09
N ASP A 149 4.87 -13.91 8.38
CA ASP A 149 4.66 -15.20 9.04
C ASP A 149 3.21 -15.70 8.92
N SER A 150 2.28 -14.84 8.51
CA SER A 150 0.85 -15.12 8.41
C SER A 150 0.30 -14.94 6.99
N ASN A 151 -0.88 -15.52 6.74
CA ASN A 151 -1.62 -15.29 5.50
C ASN A 151 -2.25 -13.89 5.51
N LEU A 152 -1.75 -12.98 4.68
CA LEU A 152 -2.24 -11.60 4.60
C LEU A 152 -3.73 -11.53 4.19
N ILE A 153 -4.22 -12.51 3.44
CA ILE A 153 -5.62 -12.56 2.97
C ILE A 153 -6.60 -12.80 4.12
N GLU A 154 -6.15 -13.47 5.18
CA GLU A 154 -6.97 -13.74 6.37
C GLU A 154 -6.95 -12.57 7.37
N GLN A 155 -5.92 -11.72 7.32
CA GLN A 155 -5.70 -10.66 8.30
C GLN A 155 -6.18 -9.27 7.85
N GLN A 156 -6.37 -9.06 6.55
CA GLN A 156 -6.70 -7.74 6.02
C GLN A 156 -7.36 -7.82 4.64
N THR A 157 -8.03 -6.73 4.27
CA THR A 157 -8.61 -6.61 2.94
C THR A 157 -7.52 -6.53 1.88
N LYS A 158 -7.82 -7.03 0.68
CA LYS A 158 -6.92 -7.00 -0.48
C LYS A 158 -6.45 -5.57 -0.82
N LYS A 159 -7.32 -4.56 -0.65
CA LYS A 159 -6.95 -3.14 -0.82
C LYS A 159 -5.93 -2.64 0.20
N GLN A 160 -6.03 -3.07 1.46
CA GLN A 160 -5.03 -2.72 2.48
C GLN A 160 -3.67 -3.32 2.14
N ILE A 161 -3.62 -4.53 1.59
CA ILE A 161 -2.37 -5.16 1.14
C ILE A 161 -1.74 -4.34 0.00
N GLU A 162 -2.53 -3.98 -1.01
CA GLU A 162 -2.07 -3.15 -2.14
C GLU A 162 -1.61 -1.76 -1.67
N GLN A 163 -2.24 -1.20 -0.63
CA GLN A 163 -1.83 0.05 -0.02
C GLN A 163 -0.47 -0.06 0.70
N VAL A 164 -0.20 -1.19 1.36
CA VAL A 164 1.12 -1.45 1.96
C VAL A 164 2.19 -1.61 0.88
N ASN A 165 1.90 -2.32 -0.22
CA ASN A 165 2.82 -2.38 -1.38
C ASN A 165 3.12 -0.98 -1.94
N GLU A 166 2.12 -0.11 -2.03
CA GLU A 166 2.31 1.29 -2.44
C GLU A 166 3.21 2.05 -1.45
N TRP A 167 2.97 1.96 -0.15
CA TRP A 167 3.79 2.65 0.84
C TRP A 167 5.24 2.14 0.86
N LEU A 168 5.45 0.83 0.77
CA LEU A 168 6.79 0.25 0.64
C LEU A 168 7.49 0.81 -0.60
N PHE A 169 6.79 0.96 -1.72
CA PHE A 169 7.35 1.53 -2.94
C PHE A 169 7.73 3.01 -2.75
N GLN A 170 6.85 3.82 -2.14
CA GLN A 170 7.11 5.23 -1.84
C GLN A 170 8.31 5.42 -0.91
N ILE A 171 8.50 4.52 0.06
CA ILE A 171 9.71 4.50 0.90
C ILE A 171 10.94 4.27 0.03
N GLY A 172 10.91 3.27 -0.86
CA GLY A 172 12.04 2.92 -1.72
C GLY A 172 12.50 4.05 -2.64
N ILE A 173 11.57 4.76 -3.30
CA ILE A 173 11.90 5.92 -4.15
C ILE A 173 12.18 7.21 -3.35
N GLY A 174 11.73 7.25 -2.10
CA GLY A 174 11.78 8.40 -1.21
C GLY A 174 10.59 9.35 -1.38
N ILE A 175 10.08 9.85 -0.25
CA ILE A 175 8.82 10.61 -0.14
C ILE A 175 8.77 11.98 -0.84
N ASN A 176 9.80 12.33 -1.62
CA ASN A 176 9.87 13.55 -2.42
C ASN A 176 9.59 13.30 -3.89
N ARG A 177 9.56 12.02 -4.32
CA ARG A 177 9.25 11.63 -5.68
C ARG A 177 7.79 11.18 -5.69
N ASN A 178 6.98 11.75 -6.57
CA ASN A 178 5.62 11.26 -6.79
C ASN A 178 5.65 10.34 -8.01
N TYR A 179 5.66 9.04 -7.76
CA TYR A 179 5.66 8.03 -8.80
C TYR A 179 4.64 6.95 -8.45
N TYR A 180 3.88 6.49 -9.43
CA TYR A 180 2.85 5.48 -9.23
C TYR A 180 3.41 4.06 -9.39
N ASN A 181 3.19 3.19 -8.39
CA ASN A 181 3.57 1.79 -8.47
C ASN A 181 2.58 0.98 -9.33
N GLU A 182 3.01 0.57 -10.53
CA GLU A 182 2.17 -0.26 -11.42
C GLU A 182 1.99 -1.69 -10.91
N VAL A 183 2.92 -2.20 -10.09
CA VAL A 183 2.91 -3.58 -9.60
C VAL A 183 2.33 -3.73 -8.20
N LYS A 184 1.70 -2.67 -7.66
CA LYS A 184 1.08 -2.74 -6.33
C LYS A 184 -0.03 -3.78 -6.26
N SER A 185 -0.64 -4.14 -7.39
CA SER A 185 -1.76 -5.07 -7.39
C SER A 185 -1.34 -6.45 -6.94
N ILE A 186 -2.14 -7.05 -6.06
CA ILE A 186 -1.85 -8.38 -5.52
C ILE A 186 -2.03 -9.54 -6.53
N THR A 187 -2.54 -9.23 -7.73
CA THR A 187 -2.62 -10.19 -8.84
C THR A 187 -1.40 -10.15 -9.76
N SER A 188 -0.45 -9.23 -9.51
CA SER A 188 0.74 -9.04 -10.34
C SER A 188 1.60 -10.30 -10.39
N LEU A 189 2.29 -10.45 -11.52
CA LEU A 189 3.25 -11.52 -11.73
C LEU A 189 4.65 -10.94 -11.64
N MET A 190 5.45 -11.50 -10.74
CA MET A 190 6.82 -11.08 -10.52
C MET A 190 7.76 -11.97 -11.31
N ARG A 191 8.93 -11.48 -11.71
CA ARG A 191 9.90 -12.29 -12.46
C ARG A 191 10.33 -13.50 -11.60
N SER A 192 10.54 -14.65 -12.23
CA SER A 192 11.14 -15.81 -11.57
C SER A 192 12.65 -15.59 -11.40
N PRO A 193 13.28 -16.06 -10.30
CA PRO A 193 14.74 -16.10 -10.20
C PRO A 193 15.38 -17.12 -11.14
N TYR A 194 14.57 -17.99 -11.77
CA TYR A 194 15.01 -19.00 -12.73
C TYR A 194 14.01 -19.17 -13.89
N PRO A 195 14.45 -19.39 -15.15
CA PRO A 195 15.82 -19.34 -15.64
C PRO A 195 16.42 -17.96 -15.40
N ALA A 196 17.73 -17.92 -15.22
CA ALA A 196 18.47 -16.72 -14.85
C ALA A 196 18.59 -15.72 -16.01
N VAL A 197 17.58 -15.61 -16.89
CA VAL A 197 17.64 -14.75 -18.08
C VAL A 197 16.30 -14.06 -18.28
N ASN A 198 16.36 -12.74 -18.51
CA ASN A 198 15.27 -11.89 -18.96
C ASN A 198 15.51 -11.56 -20.42
N ARG A 199 14.65 -12.08 -21.29
CA ARG A 199 14.68 -11.93 -22.75
C ARG A 199 13.73 -10.87 -23.26
N LYS A 200 13.29 -9.94 -22.39
CA LYS A 200 12.45 -8.79 -22.79
C LYS A 200 13.05 -8.00 -23.96
N ILE A 201 14.37 -7.99 -24.08
CA ILE A 201 15.11 -7.48 -25.24
C ILE A 201 15.87 -8.65 -25.84
N ALA A 202 15.37 -9.20 -26.95
CA ALA A 202 15.90 -10.43 -27.53
C ALA A 202 17.37 -10.32 -27.97
N SER A 203 17.80 -9.14 -28.42
CA SER A 203 19.19 -8.87 -28.82
C SER A 203 20.15 -8.73 -27.63
N GLU A 204 19.61 -8.50 -26.42
CA GLU A 204 20.39 -8.24 -25.21
C GLU A 204 19.71 -8.93 -24.01
N PRO A 205 19.73 -10.27 -23.94
CA PRO A 205 19.19 -10.99 -22.80
C PRO A 205 19.99 -10.64 -21.54
N VAL A 206 19.28 -10.27 -20.46
CA VAL A 206 19.92 -9.83 -19.22
C VAL A 206 19.77 -10.88 -18.14
N GLU A 207 20.86 -11.20 -17.43
CA GLU A 207 20.80 -12.17 -16.34
C GLU A 207 19.86 -11.71 -15.21
N THR A 208 18.95 -12.59 -14.80
CA THR A 208 18.17 -12.43 -13.56
C THR A 208 18.85 -13.18 -12.42
N LYS A 209 18.83 -12.60 -11.23
CA LYS A 209 19.57 -13.18 -10.09
C LYS A 209 19.01 -12.74 -8.75
N MET A 210 18.96 -13.65 -7.79
CA MET A 210 18.78 -13.31 -6.37
C MET A 210 20.02 -12.58 -5.84
N ILE A 211 19.84 -11.33 -5.40
CA ILE A 211 20.93 -10.50 -4.86
C ILE A 211 21.08 -10.72 -3.35
N VAL A 212 19.97 -10.74 -2.61
CA VAL A 212 19.97 -10.85 -1.14
C VAL A 212 18.88 -11.79 -0.71
N THR A 213 19.22 -12.69 0.22
CA THR A 213 18.28 -13.53 0.95
C THR A 213 18.59 -13.44 2.45
N GLN A 214 17.79 -12.67 3.19
CA GLN A 214 17.85 -12.64 4.65
C GLN A 214 16.81 -13.59 5.22
N GLN A 215 17.10 -14.28 6.32
CA GLN A 215 16.17 -15.24 6.93
C GLN A 215 15.02 -14.60 7.72
N LYS A 216 15.07 -13.29 7.97
CA LYS A 216 14.02 -12.58 8.72
C LYS A 216 12.64 -12.88 8.10
N ILE A 217 11.64 -12.99 8.95
CA ILE A 217 10.22 -13.01 8.60
C ILE A 217 9.59 -11.91 9.45
N TYR A 218 8.80 -11.06 8.84
CA TYR A 218 8.17 -9.92 9.52
C TYR A 218 6.82 -10.30 10.09
N GLN A 219 6.49 -9.70 11.23
CA GLN A 219 5.10 -9.57 11.65
C GLN A 219 4.42 -8.46 10.83
N LEU A 220 3.13 -8.58 10.54
CA LEU A 220 2.40 -7.55 9.81
C LEU A 220 2.45 -6.18 10.52
N GLU A 221 2.29 -6.20 11.84
CA GLU A 221 2.33 -5.02 12.70
C GLU A 221 3.70 -4.35 12.67
N GLU A 222 4.77 -5.14 12.61
CA GLU A 222 6.14 -4.61 12.50
C GLU A 222 6.31 -3.79 11.21
N ILE A 223 5.83 -4.33 10.08
CA ILE A 223 5.88 -3.61 8.79
C ILE A 223 5.11 -2.29 8.87
N ARG A 224 3.88 -2.33 9.39
CA ARG A 224 3.02 -1.15 9.51
C ARG A 224 3.64 -0.09 10.44
N ASN A 225 4.15 -0.50 11.59
CA ASN A 225 4.78 0.38 12.57
C ASN A 225 6.03 1.06 12.01
N ASN A 226 6.86 0.32 11.27
CA ASN A 226 8.07 0.87 10.67
C ASN A 226 7.76 1.82 9.51
N ILE A 227 6.75 1.53 8.68
CA ILE A 227 6.24 2.46 7.66
C ILE A 227 5.77 3.76 8.32
N ALA A 228 4.91 3.67 9.33
CA ALA A 228 4.37 4.84 10.02
C ALA A 228 5.49 5.67 10.67
N THR A 229 6.42 5.00 11.35
CA THR A 229 7.58 5.63 12.00
C THR A 229 8.44 6.38 10.98
N PHE A 230 8.76 5.75 9.85
CA PHE A 230 9.53 6.39 8.78
C PHE A 230 8.84 7.63 8.21
N ILE A 231 7.53 7.54 7.95
CA ILE A 231 6.73 8.66 7.44
C ILE A 231 6.77 9.82 8.45
N ILE A 232 6.52 9.57 9.74
CA ILE A 232 6.54 10.61 10.78
C ILE A 232 7.92 11.28 10.88
N HIS A 233 8.99 10.50 10.92
CA HIS A 233 10.36 11.03 11.01
C HIS A 233 10.70 11.92 9.81
N THR A 234 10.40 11.46 8.61
CA THR A 234 10.71 12.22 7.39
C THR A 234 9.89 13.51 7.30
N HIS A 235 8.65 13.54 7.83
CA HIS A 235 7.86 14.76 7.95
C HIS A 235 8.43 15.74 9.00
N LYS A 236 8.91 15.23 10.15
CA LYS A 236 9.57 16.05 11.19
C LYS A 236 10.85 16.68 10.65
N GLU A 237 11.70 15.93 9.95
CA GLU A 237 12.92 16.43 9.32
C GLU A 237 12.63 17.58 8.34
N LYS A 238 11.63 17.41 7.46
CA LYS A 238 11.19 18.47 6.54
C LYS A 238 10.80 19.74 7.29
N LYS A 239 9.94 19.64 8.32
CA LYS A 239 9.51 20.80 9.12
C LYS A 239 10.69 21.54 9.77
N VAL A 240 11.71 20.83 10.26
CA VAL A 240 12.90 21.44 10.85
C VAL A 240 13.74 22.19 9.80
N ILE A 241 13.94 21.61 8.61
CA ILE A 241 14.67 22.24 7.50
C ILE A 241 13.98 23.53 7.05
N PHE A 242 12.64 23.53 6.91
CA PHE A 242 11.89 24.71 6.53
C PHE A 242 11.87 25.81 7.60
N ARG A 243 11.95 25.45 8.89
CA ARG A 243 12.05 26.44 9.98
C ARG A 243 13.41 27.14 10.03
N LYS A 244 14.51 26.46 9.71
CA LYS A 244 15.87 27.06 9.73
C LYS A 244 16.12 28.07 8.60
N LYS A 245 15.35 28.04 7.51
CA LYS A 245 15.55 28.97 6.36
C LYS A 245 14.93 30.36 6.49
N ASN A 246 14.17 30.65 7.56
CA ASN A 246 13.48 31.93 7.70
C ASN A 246 13.95 32.74 8.91
N ASN A 247 15.12 33.37 8.77
CA ASN A 247 15.53 34.52 9.58
C ASN A 247 15.71 35.80 8.74
N GLY A 248 15.11 35.93 7.55
CA GLY A 248 15.26 37.18 6.78
C GLY A 248 14.47 37.40 5.50
N GLY A 249 13.43 36.62 5.17
CA GLY A 249 12.72 36.82 3.89
C GLY A 249 11.27 36.38 3.93
N LYS A 250 10.35 37.33 3.71
CA LYS A 250 8.93 37.07 3.48
C LYS A 250 8.77 36.38 2.12
N ASN A 251 8.84 35.06 2.08
CA ASN A 251 8.20 34.25 1.04
C ASN A 251 7.89 32.88 1.62
N ARG A 252 6.62 32.65 1.96
CA ARG A 252 6.12 31.33 2.35
C ARG A 252 5.53 30.66 1.10
N PRO A 253 6.19 29.67 0.49
CA PRO A 253 5.49 28.76 -0.40
C PRO A 253 4.55 27.89 0.45
N VAL A 254 3.27 27.91 0.10
CA VAL A 254 2.24 27.00 0.64
C VAL A 254 2.37 25.68 -0.10
N LEU A 255 3.01 24.69 0.52
CA LEU A 255 2.92 23.29 0.06
C LEU A 255 1.50 22.80 0.36
N ARG A 256 0.67 22.70 -0.68
CA ARG A 256 -0.62 22.01 -0.62
C ARG A 256 -0.35 20.51 -0.64
N PHE A 257 -0.23 19.91 0.54
CA PHE A 257 -0.47 18.48 0.69
C PHE A 257 -1.99 18.31 0.78
N GLY A 258 -2.63 18.01 -0.36
CA GLY A 258 -3.85 17.22 -0.31
C GLY A 258 -3.47 15.84 0.22
N ASP A 259 -4.23 15.36 1.20
CA ASP A 259 -4.37 13.93 1.53
C ASP A 259 -3.28 13.22 2.34
N ILE A 260 -2.64 13.92 3.29
CA ILE A 260 -1.99 13.22 4.42
C ILE A 260 -2.63 13.71 5.71
N ASP A 261 -3.72 13.04 6.08
CA ASP A 261 -4.33 13.16 7.41
C ASP A 261 -3.52 12.39 8.45
N MET A 262 -3.54 12.93 9.66
CA MET A 262 -2.56 12.63 10.71
C MET A 262 -2.79 11.23 11.26
N LEU A 263 -1.88 10.31 10.95
CA LEU A 263 -1.77 9.02 11.59
C LEU A 263 -0.87 9.13 12.82
N GLU A 264 -1.44 9.54 13.95
CA GLU A 264 -0.93 9.14 15.27
C GLU A 264 -2.11 8.61 16.09
N LYS A 265 -2.04 7.30 16.36
CA LYS A 265 -2.71 6.53 17.42
C LYS A 265 -4.24 6.56 17.45
N ASP A 266 -4.86 5.51 16.90
CA ASP A 266 -5.86 4.68 17.59
C ASP A 266 -6.52 3.71 16.58
N GLU A 267 -6.45 2.40 16.86
CA GLU A 267 -7.06 1.33 16.05
C GLU A 267 -8.56 1.54 15.73
N PRO A 268 -9.39 2.08 16.66
CA PRO A 268 -10.79 2.41 16.37
C PRO A 268 -10.99 3.39 15.20
N PHE A 269 -10.06 4.32 14.97
CA PHE A 269 -10.19 5.34 13.93
C PHE A 269 -9.99 4.77 12.53
N MET A 270 -9.09 3.80 12.38
CA MET A 270 -8.83 3.14 11.10
C MET A 270 -9.96 2.18 10.72
N SER A 271 -10.57 1.50 11.70
CA SER A 271 -11.77 0.70 11.49
C SER A 271 -12.95 1.55 10.99
N TRP A 272 -13.04 2.81 11.46
CA TRP A 272 -14.08 3.76 11.04
C TRP A 272 -13.83 4.35 9.65
N LEU A 273 -12.59 4.73 9.31
CA LEU A 273 -12.24 5.21 7.95
C LEU A 273 -12.47 4.16 6.86
N SER A 274 -12.37 2.88 7.21
CA SER A 274 -12.67 1.77 6.29
C SER A 274 -14.16 1.47 6.13
N ASP A 275 -15.04 2.11 6.89
CA ASP A 275 -16.49 1.93 6.75
C ASP A 275 -16.98 2.56 5.42
N SER A 276 -17.72 1.75 4.66
CA SER A 276 -18.18 1.99 3.30
C SER A 276 -18.90 3.32 3.08
N THR A 277 -19.52 3.88 4.11
CA THR A 277 -20.23 5.17 4.05
C THR A 277 -19.30 6.36 3.86
N ILE A 278 -18.04 6.30 4.32
CA ILE A 278 -17.04 7.37 4.14
C ILE A 278 -16.38 7.26 2.77
N LEU A 279 -16.10 6.04 2.31
CA LEU A 279 -15.56 5.77 0.97
C LEU A 279 -16.55 6.12 -0.15
N CYS A 280 -17.86 5.98 0.09
CA CYS A 280 -18.88 6.41 -0.88
C CYS A 280 -18.91 7.93 -1.08
N TYR A 281 -18.52 8.73 -0.07
CA TYR A 281 -18.44 10.18 -0.17
C TYR A 281 -17.14 10.68 -0.83
N TYR A 282 -16.07 9.88 -0.83
CA TYR A 282 -14.77 10.22 -1.42
C TYR A 282 -14.69 10.04 -2.94
N LYS A 283 -15.69 9.39 -3.57
CA LYS A 283 -15.68 9.06 -5.01
C LYS A 283 -16.13 10.20 -5.94
N SER A 284 -16.55 11.36 -5.42
CA SER A 284 -16.84 12.51 -6.28
C SER A 284 -15.59 13.39 -6.40
N ASP A 285 -15.17 13.73 -7.62
CA ASP A 285 -13.95 14.48 -7.98
C ASP A 285 -13.88 15.94 -7.48
N LYS A 286 -14.59 16.26 -6.41
CA LYS A 286 -14.56 17.56 -5.73
C LYS A 286 -14.41 17.28 -4.24
N PHE A 287 -13.45 17.98 -3.63
CA PHE A 287 -13.28 18.22 -2.18
C PHE A 287 -12.26 17.36 -1.41
N GLY A 288 -11.15 18.02 -1.03
CA GLY A 288 -10.58 17.85 0.31
C GLY A 288 -11.28 18.78 1.31
N PHE A 289 -10.90 18.72 2.59
CA PHE A 289 -11.39 19.69 3.59
C PHE A 289 -11.14 21.13 3.09
N ASP A 290 -12.20 21.88 2.88
CA ASP A 290 -12.14 23.27 2.39
C ASP A 290 -11.49 24.23 3.39
N SER A 291 -11.32 23.80 4.65
CA SER A 291 -10.72 24.57 5.72
C SER A 291 -10.28 23.69 6.90
N THR A 292 -9.34 24.20 7.70
CA THR A 292 -8.96 23.60 8.99
C THR A 292 -10.17 23.44 9.92
N SER A 293 -11.11 24.39 9.87
CA SER A 293 -12.35 24.35 10.65
C SER A 293 -13.27 23.19 10.28
N HIS A 294 -13.29 22.80 9.00
CA HIS A 294 -14.10 21.69 8.51
C HIS A 294 -13.49 20.35 8.95
N LYS A 295 -12.16 20.22 8.84
CA LYS A 295 -11.41 19.06 9.37
C LYS A 295 -11.60 18.90 10.88
N GLU A 296 -11.47 19.99 11.64
CA GLU A 296 -11.67 19.96 13.10
C GLU A 296 -13.11 19.59 13.47
N ALA A 297 -14.12 20.08 12.74
CA ALA A 297 -15.53 19.72 12.99
C ALA A 297 -15.79 18.22 12.83
N TRP A 298 -15.12 17.57 11.87
CA TRP A 298 -15.22 16.12 11.67
C TRP A 298 -14.50 15.32 12.76
N ILE A 299 -13.33 15.79 13.23
CA ILE A 299 -12.65 15.20 14.39
C ILE A 299 -13.55 15.29 15.64
N PHE A 300 -14.19 16.44 15.88
CA PHE A 300 -15.13 16.57 17.01
C PHE A 300 -16.36 15.67 16.88
N LYS A 301 -16.88 15.48 15.66
CA LYS A 301 -18.00 14.56 15.40
C LYS A 301 -17.61 13.11 15.69
N TYR A 302 -16.41 12.70 15.28
CA TYR A 302 -15.86 11.37 15.57
C TYR A 302 -15.68 11.14 17.08
N LEU A 303 -15.00 12.04 17.79
CA LEU A 303 -14.77 11.91 19.24
C LEU A 303 -16.10 11.84 20.02
N TYR A 304 -17.12 12.57 19.56
CA TYR A 304 -18.47 12.53 20.12
C TYR A 304 -19.23 11.23 19.80
N MET A 305 -19.00 10.61 18.63
CA MET A 305 -19.60 9.33 18.26
C MET A 305 -18.95 8.12 18.96
N CYS A 306 -17.70 8.27 19.42
CA CYS A 306 -16.98 7.26 20.20
C CYS A 306 -17.29 7.30 21.70
N ASP A 307 -18.30 8.07 22.13
CA ASP A 307 -18.74 8.19 23.54
C ASP A 307 -17.63 8.59 24.53
N LEU A 308 -16.60 9.29 24.03
CA LEU A 308 -15.57 9.89 24.88
C LEU A 308 -16.17 11.06 25.67
N ASP A 309 -15.90 11.11 26.97
CA ASP A 309 -16.44 12.18 27.81
C ASP A 309 -15.81 13.53 27.43
N ILE A 310 -16.63 14.58 27.43
CA ILE A 310 -16.27 15.92 26.96
C ILE A 310 -15.04 16.50 27.69
N PRO A 311 -14.82 16.24 29.00
CA PRO A 311 -13.59 16.67 29.69
C PRO A 311 -12.31 16.11 29.08
N ASP A 312 -12.32 14.87 28.59
CA ASP A 312 -11.14 14.21 28.01
C ASP A 312 -10.83 14.76 26.61
N ILE A 313 -11.88 15.02 25.82
CA ILE A 313 -11.77 15.70 24.53
C ILE A 313 -11.19 17.11 24.73
N TYR A 314 -11.60 17.80 25.80
CA TYR A 314 -11.15 19.15 26.11
C TYR A 314 -9.67 19.18 26.51
N GLU A 315 -9.23 18.28 27.39
CA GLU A 315 -7.85 18.24 27.86
C GLU A 315 -6.89 17.74 26.76
N PHE A 316 -7.33 16.79 25.93
CA PHE A 316 -6.65 16.41 24.69
C PHE A 316 -6.45 17.63 23.77
N CYS A 317 -7.52 18.39 23.49
CA CYS A 317 -7.42 19.55 22.62
C CYS A 317 -6.49 20.64 23.19
N LYS A 318 -6.50 20.85 24.51
CA LYS A 318 -5.67 21.84 25.21
C LYS A 318 -4.19 21.47 25.22
N GLN A 319 -3.87 20.18 25.29
CA GLN A 319 -2.51 19.67 25.34
C GLN A 319 -1.82 19.68 23.97
N TYR A 320 -2.59 19.50 22.89
CA TYR A 320 -2.05 19.28 21.54
C TYR A 320 -2.35 20.40 20.53
N MET A 321 -3.28 21.33 20.80
CA MET A 321 -3.55 22.46 19.91
C MET A 321 -3.03 23.77 20.52
N ASP A 322 -2.00 24.33 19.88
CA ASP A 322 -1.21 25.47 20.33
C ASP A 322 -2.04 26.72 20.70
N ARG A 323 -1.51 27.50 21.66
CA ARG A 323 -2.17 28.50 22.53
C ARG A 323 -2.84 29.71 21.82
N LYS A 324 -3.79 29.52 20.92
CA LYS A 324 -4.65 30.61 20.39
C LYS A 324 -6.03 30.58 21.03
N TYR A 325 -6.07 31.10 22.26
CA TYR A 325 -7.24 31.23 23.15
C TYR A 325 -8.46 31.97 22.55
N HIS A 326 -8.32 32.73 21.45
CA HIS A 326 -9.42 33.52 20.90
C HIS A 326 -10.48 32.72 20.13
N ILE A 327 -10.17 31.50 19.67
CA ILE A 327 -11.09 30.68 18.87
C ILE A 327 -12.03 29.83 19.77
N PHE A 328 -11.76 29.73 21.08
CA PHE A 328 -12.56 28.88 21.98
C PHE A 328 -13.86 29.51 22.47
N ARG A 329 -13.96 30.85 22.54
CA ARG A 329 -15.20 31.54 22.98
C ARG A 329 -16.37 31.31 22.02
N THR A 330 -16.10 31.16 20.72
CA THR A 330 -17.08 30.81 19.68
C THR A 330 -17.33 29.29 19.56
N ARG A 331 -16.53 28.46 20.22
CA ARG A 331 -16.67 26.99 20.21
C ARG A 331 -17.43 26.44 21.42
N LYS A 332 -17.37 27.10 22.58
CA LYS A 332 -18.26 26.79 23.72
C LYS A 332 -19.73 26.91 23.32
N THR A 333 -20.09 27.97 22.60
CA THR A 333 -21.42 28.16 22.01
C THR A 333 -21.82 27.07 21.01
N ARG A 334 -20.85 26.45 20.31
CA ARG A 334 -21.10 25.37 19.35
C ARG A 334 -21.31 24.03 20.05
N ILE A 335 -20.55 23.76 21.12
CA ILE A 335 -20.75 22.61 22.01
C ILE A 335 -22.07 22.72 22.77
N ASP A 336 -22.41 23.90 23.30
CA ASP A 336 -23.70 24.15 23.96
C ASP A 336 -24.87 24.01 22.97
N ARG A 337 -24.67 24.36 21.69
CA ARG A 337 -25.64 24.10 20.61
C ARG A 337 -25.80 22.60 20.32
N LEU A 338 -24.71 21.82 20.32
CA LEU A 338 -24.78 20.36 20.15
C LEU A 338 -25.47 19.68 21.34
N LYS A 339 -25.21 20.14 22.57
CA LYS A 339 -25.95 19.71 23.78
C LYS A 339 -27.45 19.97 23.65
N ARG A 340 -27.81 21.16 23.15
CA ARG A 340 -29.21 21.52 22.90
C ARG A 340 -29.86 20.65 21.82
N ILE A 341 -29.14 20.36 20.73
CA ILE A 341 -29.63 19.48 19.66
C ILE A 341 -29.83 18.04 20.18
N LYS A 342 -28.89 17.49 20.96
CA LYS A 342 -29.04 16.17 21.59
C LYS A 342 -30.25 16.14 22.52
N TYR A 343 -30.39 17.15 23.38
CA TYR A 343 -31.53 17.28 24.28
C TYR A 343 -32.86 17.34 23.51
N GLU A 344 -32.94 18.12 22.43
CA GLU A 344 -34.15 18.22 21.61
C GLU A 344 -34.47 16.91 20.85
N ILE A 345 -33.45 16.16 20.41
CA ILE A 345 -33.62 14.83 19.81
C ILE A 345 -34.10 13.81 20.84
N ASP A 346 -33.48 13.75 22.03
CA ASP A 346 -33.88 12.83 23.09
C ASP A 346 -35.28 13.13 23.60
N LEU A 347 -35.64 14.41 23.70
CA LEU A 347 -36.98 14.86 24.09
C LEU A 347 -38.03 14.50 23.03
N ALA A 348 -37.68 14.62 21.74
CA ALA A 348 -38.54 14.23 20.62
C ALA A 348 -38.77 12.70 20.55
N THR A 349 -37.69 11.93 20.75
CA THR A 349 -37.73 10.46 20.80
C THR A 349 -38.59 9.98 21.97
N LYS A 350 -38.41 10.53 23.18
CA LYS A 350 -39.23 10.21 24.36
C LYS A 350 -40.70 10.60 24.20
N ARG A 351 -41.00 11.61 23.38
CA ARG A 351 -42.37 12.08 23.11
C ARG A 351 -43.00 11.45 21.87
N GLY A 352 -42.32 10.49 21.21
CA GLY A 352 -42.81 9.85 19.98
C GLY A 352 -43.09 10.85 18.83
N THR A 353 -42.49 12.03 18.88
CA THR A 353 -42.79 13.15 17.96
C THR A 353 -41.49 13.63 17.32
N PHE A 354 -41.12 13.02 16.19
CA PHE A 354 -40.03 13.54 15.37
C PHE A 354 -40.43 14.91 14.77
N PRO A 355 -39.63 15.97 14.93
CA PRO A 355 -39.92 17.27 14.33
C PRO A 355 -39.96 17.13 12.80
N LYS A 356 -41.03 17.64 12.17
CA LYS A 356 -41.25 17.61 10.69
C LYS A 356 -40.03 18.04 9.86
N LYS A 357 -39.18 18.92 10.41
CA LYS A 357 -37.99 19.44 9.72
C LYS A 357 -36.88 18.39 9.54
N ILE A 358 -36.73 17.45 10.48
CA ILE A 358 -35.75 16.34 10.41
C ILE A 358 -36.29 15.19 9.55
N ARG A 359 -37.62 14.99 9.55
CA ARG A 359 -38.29 13.98 8.71
C ARG A 359 -38.06 14.23 7.21
N ASN A 360 -38.06 15.48 6.78
CA ASN A 360 -37.82 15.84 5.38
C ASN A 360 -36.35 15.66 4.94
N GLU A 361 -35.38 15.77 5.85
CA GLU A 361 -33.97 15.48 5.55
C GLU A 361 -33.71 13.97 5.50
N HIS A 362 -34.44 13.17 6.30
CA HIS A 362 -34.32 11.72 6.32
C HIS A 362 -35.02 11.03 5.12
N ILE A 363 -36.19 11.52 4.70
CA ILE A 363 -36.93 10.97 3.53
C ILE A 363 -36.16 11.21 2.22
N ASN A 364 -35.44 12.33 2.10
CA ASN A 364 -34.60 12.60 0.93
C ASN A 364 -33.38 11.67 0.83
N GLN A 365 -32.99 10.98 1.91
CA GLN A 365 -31.90 9.99 1.86
C GLN A 365 -32.40 8.60 1.45
N GLU A 366 -33.63 8.21 1.76
CA GLU A 366 -34.18 6.91 1.34
C GLU A 366 -34.58 6.89 -0.14
N ALA A 367 -35.03 8.02 -0.71
CA ALA A 367 -35.29 8.16 -2.15
C ALA A 367 -34.03 8.15 -3.04
N LEU A 368 -32.84 8.05 -2.44
CA LEU A 368 -31.55 7.90 -3.12
C LEU A 368 -31.07 6.43 -3.13
N TYR A 369 -31.83 5.51 -2.52
CA TYR A 369 -31.53 4.07 -2.43
C TYR A 369 -32.59 3.17 -3.08
N GLU A 370 -33.61 3.73 -3.73
CA GLU A 370 -34.37 3.11 -4.83
C GLU A 370 -33.92 3.73 -6.16
#